data_AF-A0A7C5F3X5-F1
#
_entry.id   AF-A0A7C5F3X5-F1
#
_cell.length_a   1.000
_cell.length_b   1.000
_cell.length_c   1.000
_cell.angle_alpha   90.00
_cell.angle_beta   90.00
_cell.angle_gamma   90.00
#
_symmetry.space_group_name_H-M   'P 1'
#
loop_
_entity.id
_entity.type
_entity.pdbx_description
1 polymer ?
#
loop_
_entity_poly.entity_id
_entity_poly.type
_entity_poly.pdbx_seq_one_letter_code
_entity_poly.pdbx_strand_id
1 'polypeptide(L)'
;MLALGLLPVLAFAGSPVTVELHGGLFQDFAPSAFHLQHVLLPLLRNMGLRTELEIARSGYVPHGDGILRLIVHPLTESFRNFVKEESGPVTRIWGIALSSHLEERQVNRRMAESAQAVLGESGYQADIEIRHDTESPQRGAAGALCR
;
A
#
# COMPACT_ATOMS: atom_id res chain seq x y z
N MET A 1 -8.35 -5.51 -8.02
CA MET A 1 -7.84 -4.14 -7.75
C MET A 1 -7.70 -3.39 -9.08
N LEU A 2 -8.67 -2.55 -9.46
CA LEU A 2 -8.74 -1.87 -10.77
C LEU A 2 -7.50 -1.02 -11.09
N ALA A 3 -6.91 -0.37 -10.08
CA ALA A 3 -5.72 0.47 -10.21
C ALA A 3 -4.57 -0.22 -10.98
N LEU A 4 -4.32 -1.50 -10.70
CA LEU A 4 -3.24 -2.28 -11.33
C LEU A 4 -3.43 -2.41 -12.84
N GLY A 5 -4.67 -2.62 -13.29
CA GLY A 5 -4.99 -2.73 -14.71
C GLY A 5 -4.94 -1.38 -15.44
N LEU A 6 -5.18 -0.28 -14.72
CA LEU A 6 -5.13 1.07 -15.29
C LEU A 6 -3.69 1.59 -15.45
N LEU A 7 -2.77 1.22 -14.56
CA LEU A 7 -1.38 1.72 -14.58
C LEU A 7 -0.71 1.71 -15.96
N PRO A 8 -0.67 0.59 -16.73
CA PRO A 8 -0.02 0.59 -18.03
C PRO A 8 -0.73 1.51 -19.03
N VAL A 9 -2.07 1.58 -19.00
CA VAL A 9 -2.82 2.46 -19.91
C VAL A 9 -2.53 3.93 -19.61
N LEU A 10 -2.54 4.30 -18.33
CA LEU A 10 -2.27 5.67 -17.89
C LEU A 10 -0.81 6.07 -18.10
N ALA A 11 0.13 5.12 -18.00
CA ALA A 11 1.56 5.35 -18.24
C ALA A 11 1.87 5.82 -19.67
N PHE A 12 1.05 5.44 -20.65
CA PHE A 12 1.20 5.83 -22.06
C PHE A 12 0.19 6.91 -22.51
N ALA A 13 -0.48 7.58 -21.56
CA ALA A 13 -1.30 8.74 -21.88
C ALA A 13 -0.45 9.89 -22.44
N GLY A 14 -1.07 10.85 -23.15
CA GLY A 14 -0.36 12.03 -23.69
C GLY A 14 -0.06 13.12 -22.66
N SER A 15 -0.63 13.02 -21.46
CA SER A 15 -0.50 13.99 -20.37
C SER A 15 -0.72 13.30 -19.03
N PRO A 16 -0.33 13.93 -17.89
CA PRO A 16 -0.65 13.40 -16.57
C PRO A 16 -2.15 13.14 -16.40
N VAL A 17 -2.51 11.99 -15.83
CA VAL A 17 -3.89 11.60 -15.56
C VAL A 17 -4.08 11.41 -14.07
N THR A 18 -5.10 12.07 -13.52
CA THR A 18 -5.57 11.85 -12.16
C THR A 18 -6.83 11.00 -12.20
N VAL A 19 -6.85 9.91 -11.45
CA VAL A 19 -8.03 9.06 -11.27
C VAL A 19 -8.38 8.94 -9.80
N GLU A 20 -9.66 8.98 -9.48
CA GLU A 20 -10.20 8.64 -8.17
C GLU A 20 -10.95 7.31 -8.30
N LEU A 21 -10.52 6.30 -7.53
CA LEU A 21 -11.06 4.96 -7.58
C LEU A 21 -11.81 4.67 -6.27
N HIS A 22 -13.04 4.17 -6.41
CA HIS A 22 -13.92 3.84 -5.30
C HIS A 22 -14.06 2.33 -5.18
N GLY A 23 -13.93 1.78 -3.98
CA GLY A 23 -14.12 0.35 -3.71
C GLY A 23 -13.27 -0.18 -2.55
N GLY A 24 -13.13 -1.51 -2.45
CA GLY A 24 -12.33 -2.14 -1.39
C GLY A 24 -10.81 -1.93 -1.59
N LEU A 25 -10.16 -1.30 -0.60
CA LEU A 25 -8.70 -1.07 -0.59
C LEU A 25 -7.94 -2.12 0.23
N PHE A 26 -8.62 -2.72 1.20
CA PHE A 26 -8.10 -3.74 2.10
C PHE A 26 -9.08 -4.93 2.09
N GLN A 27 -8.92 -5.81 1.11
CA GLN A 27 -9.75 -7.00 0.92
C GLN A 27 -8.88 -8.26 0.91
N ASP A 28 -9.46 -9.37 1.33
CA ASP A 28 -8.77 -10.67 1.31
C ASP A 28 -8.47 -11.09 -0.13
N PHE A 29 -7.36 -11.80 -0.32
CA PHE A 29 -6.93 -12.38 -1.60
C PHE A 29 -6.71 -11.37 -2.75
N ALA A 30 -6.54 -10.08 -2.45
CA ALA A 30 -6.07 -9.09 -3.42
C ALA A 30 -4.92 -8.24 -2.84
N PRO A 31 -4.02 -7.72 -3.69
CA PRO A 31 -3.03 -6.74 -3.24
C PRO A 31 -3.71 -5.53 -2.61
N SER A 32 -3.26 -5.15 -1.41
CA SER A 32 -3.79 -4.00 -0.68
C SER A 32 -3.31 -2.67 -1.26
N ALA A 33 -3.97 -1.57 -0.89
CA ALA A 33 -3.48 -0.23 -1.21
C ALA A 33 -2.05 0.02 -0.68
N PHE A 34 -1.68 -0.55 0.48
CA PHE A 34 -0.31 -0.49 0.98
C PHE A 34 0.69 -1.26 0.10
N HIS A 35 0.31 -2.42 -0.43
CA HIS A 35 1.17 -3.13 -1.39
C HIS A 35 1.40 -2.30 -2.65
N LEU A 36 0.34 -1.69 -3.19
CA LEU A 36 0.47 -0.80 -4.33
C LEU A 36 1.41 0.38 -4.02
N GLN A 37 1.18 1.06 -2.90
CA GLN A 37 1.92 2.26 -2.49
C GLN A 37 3.40 2.00 -2.15
N HIS A 38 3.69 0.91 -1.44
CA HIS A 38 5.02 0.69 -0.83
C HIS A 38 5.84 -0.40 -1.49
N VAL A 39 5.24 -1.20 -2.38
CA VAL A 39 5.96 -2.27 -3.09
C VAL A 39 5.91 -2.04 -4.59
N LEU A 40 4.73 -2.06 -5.20
CA LEU A 40 4.62 -2.03 -6.66
C LEU A 40 5.03 -0.69 -7.27
N LEU A 41 4.49 0.43 -6.78
CA LEU A 41 4.82 1.75 -7.34
C LEU A 41 6.30 2.11 -7.18
N PRO A 42 6.98 1.83 -6.05
CA PRO A 42 8.43 1.99 -5.95
C PRO A 42 9.22 1.14 -6.95
N LEU A 43 8.79 -0.09 -7.23
CA LEU A 43 9.42 -0.92 -8.26
C LEU A 43 9.24 -0.31 -9.66
N LEU A 44 8.02 0.11 -10.01
CA LEU A 44 7.73 0.74 -11.30
C LEU A 44 8.44 2.10 -11.46
N ARG A 45 8.68 2.82 -10.36
CA ARG A 45 9.50 4.05 -10.36
C ARG A 45 10.93 3.79 -10.80
N ASN A 46 11.53 2.67 -10.41
CA ASN A 46 12.87 2.28 -10.88
C ASN A 46 12.87 2.00 -12.40
N MET A 47 11.74 1.60 -12.95
CA MET A 47 11.53 1.43 -14.40
C MET A 47 11.20 2.74 -15.12
N GLY A 48 11.08 3.87 -14.41
CA GLY A 48 10.83 5.20 -14.97
C GLY A 48 9.40 5.74 -14.77
N LEU A 49 8.47 4.94 -14.24
CA LEU A 49 7.09 5.40 -14.05
C LEU A 49 6.96 6.30 -12.82
N ARG A 50 6.49 7.53 -13.03
CA ARG A 50 6.22 8.46 -11.93
C ARG A 50 4.74 8.43 -11.58
N THR A 51 4.45 8.17 -10.32
CA THR A 51 3.10 8.15 -9.78
C THR A 51 3.03 8.81 -8.42
N GLU A 52 1.84 9.28 -8.07
CA GLU A 52 1.48 9.74 -6.73
C GLU A 52 0.21 8.99 -6.32
N LEU A 53 0.17 8.49 -5.08
CA LEU A 53 -0.94 7.71 -4.57
C LEU A 53 -1.32 8.22 -3.18
N GLU A 54 -2.60 8.52 -3.02
CA GLU A 54 -3.22 8.91 -1.76
C GLU A 54 -4.36 7.93 -1.44
N ILE A 55 -4.33 7.37 -0.23
CA ILE A 55 -5.48 6.64 0.33
C ILE A 55 -6.33 7.67 1.07
N ALA A 56 -7.31 8.24 0.38
CA ALA A 56 -8.15 9.29 0.93
C ALA A 56 -9.16 8.76 1.95
N ARG A 57 -9.58 7.49 1.81
CA ARG A 57 -10.44 6.80 2.77
C ARG A 57 -10.21 5.30 2.71
N SER A 58 -10.07 4.65 3.87
CA SER A 58 -9.96 3.19 3.92
C SER A 58 -11.28 2.53 3.51
N GLY A 59 -11.19 1.40 2.81
CA GLY A 59 -12.34 0.60 2.42
C GLY A 59 -12.11 -0.87 2.65
N TYR A 60 -13.03 -1.50 3.37
CA TYR A 60 -12.92 -2.90 3.81
C TYR A 60 -14.13 -3.71 3.34
N VAL A 61 -13.98 -5.02 3.27
CA VAL A 61 -15.10 -5.96 3.03
C VAL A 61 -16.13 -5.82 4.18
N PRO A 62 -17.45 -5.95 3.94
CA PRO A 62 -18.10 -6.30 2.68
C PRO A 62 -18.47 -5.11 1.78
N HIS A 63 -18.65 -3.89 2.31
CA HIS A 63 -19.18 -2.77 1.52
C HIS A 63 -18.13 -2.18 0.57
N GLY A 64 -16.85 -2.22 0.94
CA GLY A 64 -15.81 -1.51 0.21
C GLY A 64 -15.77 -0.04 0.63
N ASP A 65 -16.13 0.87 -0.28
CA ASP A 65 -16.21 2.33 -0.04
C ASP A 65 -14.90 3.07 0.27
N GLY A 66 -13.76 2.45 0.07
CA GLY A 66 -12.48 3.15 0.13
C GLY A 66 -12.28 4.03 -1.09
N ILE A 67 -11.50 5.09 -0.91
CA ILE A 67 -11.20 6.07 -1.95
C ILE A 67 -9.68 6.11 -2.12
N LEU A 68 -9.23 5.83 -3.35
CA LEU A 68 -7.83 5.91 -3.75
C LEU A 68 -7.69 6.97 -4.84
N ARG A 69 -6.85 7.97 -4.61
CA ARG A 69 -6.46 8.91 -5.66
C ARG A 69 -5.10 8.52 -6.20
N LEU A 70 -5.00 8.39 -7.51
CA LEU A 70 -3.79 8.03 -8.22
C LEU A 70 -3.53 9.04 -9.33
N ILE A 71 -2.35 9.67 -9.28
CA ILE A 71 -1.83 10.48 -10.37
C ILE A 71 -0.77 9.64 -11.08
N VAL A 72 -0.91 9.48 -12.38
CA VAL A 72 0.08 8.81 -13.24
C VAL A 72 0.61 9.82 -14.24
N HIS A 73 1.92 10.04 -14.21
CA HIS A 73 2.59 10.88 -15.18
C HIS A 73 2.98 10.02 -16.38
N PRO A 74 2.83 10.55 -17.61
CA PRO A 74 3.13 9.79 -18.82
C PRO A 74 4.63 9.50 -18.88
N LEU A 75 4.94 8.34 -19.41
CA LEU A 75 6.31 7.94 -19.71
C LEU A 75 6.87 8.87 -20.79
N THR A 76 7.97 9.55 -20.47
CA THR A 76 8.71 10.38 -21.44
C THR A 76 9.54 9.54 -22.41
N GLU A 77 9.87 8.31 -22.00
CA GLU A 77 10.65 7.32 -22.74
C GLU A 77 10.05 5.92 -22.47
N SER A 78 10.49 4.89 -23.18
CA SER A 78 10.10 3.51 -22.83
C SER A 78 10.52 3.12 -21.41
N PHE A 79 9.81 2.16 -20.82
CA PHE A 79 10.20 1.56 -19.54
C PHE A 79 11.67 1.11 -19.58
N ARG A 80 12.41 1.46 -18.53
CA ARG A 80 13.78 0.98 -18.34
C ARG A 80 13.74 -0.47 -17.92
N ASN A 81 14.61 -1.28 -18.52
CA ASN A 81 14.82 -2.64 -18.06
C ASN A 81 15.22 -2.63 -16.58
N PHE A 82 14.53 -3.42 -15.77
CA PHE A 82 14.82 -3.58 -14.36
C PHE A 82 15.09 -5.06 -14.07
N VAL A 83 16.35 -5.36 -13.77
CA VAL A 83 16.80 -6.70 -13.42
C VAL A 83 17.25 -6.67 -11.96
N LYS A 84 16.59 -7.45 -11.12
CA LYS A 84 16.96 -7.65 -9.71
C LYS A 84 17.20 -9.13 -9.48
N GLU A 85 18.44 -9.57 -9.67
CA GLU A 85 18.82 -10.98 -9.57
C GLU A 85 18.85 -11.46 -8.12
N GLU A 86 19.24 -10.59 -7.19
CA GLU A 86 19.27 -10.89 -5.76
C GLU A 86 18.53 -9.82 -4.94
N SER A 87 17.91 -10.25 -3.84
CA SER A 87 17.23 -9.32 -2.93
C SER A 87 18.19 -8.43 -2.11
N GLY A 88 19.46 -8.82 -1.99
CA GLY A 88 20.38 -8.27 -1.01
C GLY A 88 19.98 -8.59 0.44
N PRO A 89 20.82 -8.20 1.42
CA PRO A 89 20.49 -8.35 2.84
C PRO A 89 19.33 -7.41 3.23
N VAL A 90 18.55 -7.82 4.21
CA VAL A 90 17.51 -6.96 4.81
C VAL A 90 18.19 -5.88 5.64
N THR A 91 18.00 -4.62 5.25
CA THR A 91 18.62 -3.47 5.95
C THR A 91 17.69 -2.82 6.95
N ARG A 92 16.38 -2.89 6.73
CA ARG A 92 15.34 -2.37 7.61
C ARG A 92 14.08 -3.20 7.45
N ILE A 93 13.37 -3.46 8.54
CA ILE A 93 11.98 -3.89 8.48
C ILE A 93 11.12 -2.79 9.07
N TRP A 94 10.05 -2.45 8.37
CA TRP A 94 9.08 -1.48 8.84
C TRP A 94 7.69 -1.87 8.38
N GLY A 95 6.66 -1.28 8.98
CA GLY A 95 5.29 -1.61 8.64
C GLY A 95 4.28 -0.57 9.08
N ILE A 96 3.03 -0.84 8.75
CA ILE A 96 1.88 -0.01 9.12
C ILE A 96 0.85 -0.94 9.74
N ALA A 97 0.35 -0.58 10.92
CA ALA A 97 -0.81 -1.18 11.55
C ALA A 97 -1.93 -0.15 11.57
N LEU A 98 -2.91 -0.34 10.69
CA LEU A 98 -4.07 0.52 10.53
C LEU A 98 -5.29 -0.13 11.19
N SER A 99 -6.06 0.66 11.94
CA SER A 99 -7.39 0.26 12.37
C SER A 99 -8.37 1.43 12.28
N SER A 100 -9.58 1.14 11.83
CA SER A 100 -10.68 2.10 11.76
C SER A 100 -11.79 1.74 12.74
N HIS A 101 -12.19 2.68 13.60
CA HIS A 101 -13.26 2.52 14.61
C HIS A 101 -13.04 1.33 15.56
N LEU A 102 -11.79 1.09 15.97
CA LEU A 102 -11.37 -0.04 16.82
C LEU A 102 -10.40 0.38 17.94
N GLU A 103 -10.43 1.66 18.33
CA GLU A 103 -9.52 2.29 19.29
C GLU A 103 -9.61 1.65 20.67
N GLU A 104 -10.84 1.42 21.17
CA GLU A 104 -11.09 0.78 22.47
C GLU A 104 -10.47 -0.61 22.57
N ARG A 105 -10.38 -1.31 21.44
CA ARG A 105 -9.83 -2.67 21.35
C ARG A 105 -8.33 -2.68 21.07
N GLN A 106 -7.73 -1.52 20.82
CA GLN A 106 -6.32 -1.32 20.50
C GLN A 106 -5.80 -2.30 19.43
N VAL A 107 -6.60 -2.53 18.39
CA VAL A 107 -6.32 -3.58 17.40
C VAL A 107 -5.00 -3.32 16.67
N ASN A 108 -4.78 -2.10 16.21
CA ASN A 108 -3.53 -1.71 15.54
C ASN A 108 -2.29 -1.86 16.43
N ARG A 109 -2.37 -1.51 17.73
CA ARG A 109 -1.28 -1.72 18.68
C ARG A 109 -0.97 -3.21 18.85
N ARG A 110 -1.99 -4.05 19.03
CA ARG A 110 -1.81 -5.50 19.14
C ARG A 110 -1.21 -6.11 17.88
N MET A 111 -1.59 -5.60 16.70
CA MET A 111 -0.97 -6.00 15.43
C MET A 111 0.51 -5.63 15.39
N ALA A 112 0.86 -4.41 15.78
CA ALA A 112 2.25 -3.95 15.83
C ALA A 112 3.10 -4.78 16.81
N GLU A 113 2.63 -4.96 18.04
CA GLU A 113 3.30 -5.76 19.06
C GLU A 113 3.47 -7.22 18.62
N SER A 114 2.44 -7.83 18.03
CA SER A 114 2.52 -9.19 17.52
C SER A 114 3.52 -9.33 16.37
N ALA A 115 3.55 -8.36 15.45
CA ALA A 115 4.53 -8.36 14.35
C ALA A 115 5.95 -8.21 14.88
N GLN A 116 6.16 -7.31 15.84
CA GLN A 116 7.46 -7.09 16.49
C GLN A 116 7.94 -8.32 17.26
N ALA A 117 7.06 -8.99 17.99
CA ALA A 117 7.40 -10.20 18.73
C ALA A 117 7.85 -11.33 17.78
N VAL A 118 7.06 -11.63 16.74
CA VAL A 118 7.36 -12.69 15.76
C VAL A 118 8.65 -12.40 14.99
N LEU A 119 8.88 -11.14 14.60
CA LEU A 119 10.11 -10.75 13.90
C LEU A 119 11.32 -10.77 14.84
N GLY A 120 11.12 -10.39 16.11
CA GLY A 120 12.14 -10.44 17.16
C GLY A 120 12.63 -11.85 17.45
N GLU A 121 11.74 -12.85 17.45
CA GLU A 121 12.11 -14.27 17.57
C GLU A 121 13.06 -14.74 16.46
N SER A 122 12.99 -14.10 15.29
CA SER A 122 13.88 -14.36 14.15
C SER A 122 15.11 -13.43 14.10
N GLY A 123 15.34 -12.62 15.13
CA GLY A 123 16.48 -11.71 15.23
C GLY A 123 16.31 -10.38 14.48
N TYR A 124 15.10 -10.06 14.02
CA TYR A 124 14.83 -8.80 13.33
C TYR A 124 14.18 -7.76 14.24
N GLN A 125 14.49 -6.49 14.01
CA GLN A 125 13.77 -5.37 14.59
C GLN A 125 12.89 -4.71 13.54
N ALA A 126 11.64 -4.42 13.91
CA ALA A 126 10.64 -3.85 13.01
C ALA A 126 10.02 -2.58 13.57
N ASP A 127 10.03 -1.54 12.74
CA ASP A 127 9.46 -0.23 13.04
C ASP A 127 8.04 -0.15 12.50
N ILE A 128 7.02 -0.25 13.36
CA ILE A 128 5.62 -0.34 12.95
C ILE A 128 4.88 0.96 13.28
N GLU A 129 4.44 1.66 12.25
CA GLU A 129 3.62 2.85 12.38
C GLU A 129 2.19 2.47 12.76
N ILE A 130 1.70 3.01 13.87
CA ILE A 130 0.32 2.83 14.33
C ILE A 130 -0.55 3.93 13.72
N ARG A 131 -1.50 3.54 12.87
CA ARG A 131 -2.47 4.46 12.25
C ARG A 131 -3.87 4.19 12.77
N HIS A 132 -4.55 5.28 13.15
CA HIS A 132 -5.96 5.30 13.50
C HIS A 132 -6.72 6.03 12.40
N ASP A 133 -7.84 5.48 11.99
CA ASP A 133 -8.67 6.03 10.92
C ASP A 133 -10.12 6.16 11.36
N THR A 134 -10.63 7.39 11.30
CA THR A 134 -12.01 7.72 11.65
C THR A 134 -12.88 7.99 10.43
N GLU A 135 -12.29 8.06 9.23
CA GLU A 135 -12.96 8.44 7.98
C GLU A 135 -13.62 7.26 7.28
N SER A 136 -13.14 6.03 7.52
CA SER A 136 -13.80 4.81 7.02
C SER A 136 -15.26 4.76 7.48
N PRO A 137 -16.23 4.37 6.62
CA PRO A 137 -17.63 4.24 7.03
C PRO A 137 -17.88 3.04 7.96
N GLN A 138 -16.91 2.12 8.07
CA GLN A 138 -17.05 0.89 8.82
C GLN A 138 -15.78 0.52 9.62
N ARG A 139 -15.96 -0.38 10.58
CA ARG A 139 -14.86 -1.00 11.32
C ARG A 139 -13.99 -1.83 10.38
N GLY A 140 -12.69 -1.77 10.57
CA GLY A 140 -11.74 -2.54 9.78
C GLY A 140 -10.32 -2.41 10.30
N ALA A 141 -9.45 -3.31 9.89
CA ALA A 141 -8.03 -3.23 10.19
C ALA A 141 -7.23 -3.73 9.00
N ALA A 142 -6.06 -3.15 8.78
CA ALA A 142 -5.14 -3.55 7.73
C ALA A 142 -3.70 -3.43 8.22
N GLY A 143 -2.87 -4.36 7.78
CA GLY A 143 -1.44 -4.39 8.11
C GLY A 143 -0.60 -4.44 6.85
N ALA A 144 0.61 -3.88 6.92
CA ALA A 144 1.65 -4.10 5.92
C ALA A 144 3.02 -4.21 6.61
N LEU A 145 3.88 -5.07 6.08
CA LEU A 145 5.29 -5.18 6.44
C LEU A 145 6.12 -5.04 5.16
N CYS A 146 7.19 -4.25 5.24
CA CYS A 146 8.09 -3.91 4.15
C CYS A 146 9.54 -4.11 4.60
N ARG A 147 10.41 -4.43 3.64
CA ARG A 147 11.84 -4.69 3.84
C ARG A 147 12.68 -4.03 2.75
#